data_AF-A0A1D1XCZ0-F1
#
_entry.id   AF-A0A1D1XCZ0-F1
#
_cell.length_a   1.000
_cell.length_b   1.000
_cell.length_c   1.000
_cell.angle_alpha   90.00
_cell.angle_beta   90.00
_cell.angle_gamma   90.00
#
_symmetry.space_group_name_H-M   'P 1'
#
loop_
_entity.id
_entity.type
_entity.pdbx_description
1 polymer ?
#
loop_
_entity_poly.entity_id
_entity_poly.type
_entity_poly.pdbx_seq_one_letter_code
_entity_poly.pdbx_strand_id
1 'polypeptide(L)'
;MAGMRRRMPVIMIWIFALTTDLLSVVSIDDKCAACNAVAVELERGLSNEKPRNHLDMRHRLDSKGQREGKIIDYKVSELRVVELLDGLCEKMQDYTLKKSDSVKQEWIKVEDWDNLEYVYKQEAHAYSKDISSYCGRLLEETEDKLAELIKRGSVKAGEVSKVLCQELSKHCNSRSDSINLGDYRHEEL
;
A
#
# COMPACT_ATOMS: atom_id res chain seq x y z
N MET A 1 -8.05 39.41 51.89
CA MET A 1 -7.87 38.64 50.63
C MET A 1 -6.75 37.63 50.85
N ALA A 2 -7.08 36.39 51.21
CA ALA A 2 -6.09 35.33 51.36
C ALA A 2 -6.12 34.45 50.10
N GLY A 3 -5.04 34.49 49.33
CA GLY A 3 -4.87 33.72 48.11
C GLY A 3 -4.75 32.23 48.44
N MET A 4 -5.71 31.44 47.96
CA MET A 4 -5.70 29.99 48.02
C MET A 4 -4.63 29.45 47.05
N ARG A 5 -3.42 29.17 47.54
CA ARG A 5 -2.42 28.37 46.80
C ARG A 5 -2.94 26.93 46.72
N ARG A 6 -3.58 26.58 45.60
CA ARG A 6 -3.93 25.19 45.27
C ARG A 6 -2.63 24.38 45.16
N ARG A 7 -2.32 23.60 46.19
CA ARG A 7 -1.28 22.56 46.12
C ARG A 7 -1.83 21.43 45.25
N MET A 8 -1.45 21.43 43.99
CA MET A 8 -1.75 20.33 43.08
C MET A 8 -1.00 19.09 43.61
N PRO A 9 -1.67 17.98 43.93
CA PRO A 9 -1.02 16.81 44.51
C PRO A 9 -0.06 16.23 43.48
N VAL A 10 1.22 16.13 43.85
CA VAL A 10 2.31 15.59 43.02
C VAL A 10 1.94 14.21 42.43
N ILE A 11 1.07 13.47 43.11
CA ILE A 11 0.54 12.15 42.71
C ILE A 11 -0.16 12.18 41.33
N MET A 12 -0.82 13.28 40.94
CA MET A 12 -1.46 13.40 39.62
C MET A 12 -0.46 13.56 38.46
N ILE A 13 0.79 13.97 38.74
CA ILE A 13 1.84 14.10 37.73
C ILE A 13 2.48 12.73 37.44
N TRP A 14 2.55 11.85 38.45
CA TRP A 14 3.09 10.49 38.29
C TRP A 14 2.17 9.54 37.51
N ILE A 15 0.86 9.76 37.56
CA ILE A 15 -0.11 8.96 36.79
C ILE A 15 -0.06 9.31 35.29
N PHE A 16 0.19 10.58 34.95
CA PHE A 16 0.35 11.03 33.56
C PHE A 16 1.66 10.57 32.89
N ALA A 17 2.66 10.14 33.67
CA ALA A 17 3.94 9.65 33.14
C ALA A 17 3.92 8.16 32.78
N LEU A 18 2.91 7.40 33.22
CA LEU A 18 2.77 5.96 32.98
C LEU A 18 1.94 5.61 31.74
N THR A 19 1.32 6.59 31.09
CA THR A 19 0.63 6.44 29.81
C THR A 19 1.47 7.09 28.70
N THR A 20 2.72 6.65 28.55
CA THR A 20 3.38 6.81 27.25
C THR A 20 3.00 5.58 26.47
N ASP A 21 2.01 5.75 25.59
CA ASP A 21 1.53 4.69 24.71
C ASP A 21 2.72 4.10 23.97
N LEU A 22 3.02 2.84 24.31
CA LEU A 22 3.82 1.97 23.47
C LEU A 22 2.95 1.63 22.25
N LEU A 23 2.79 2.60 21.34
CA LEU A 23 2.47 2.27 19.96
C LEU A 23 3.73 1.60 19.43
N SER A 24 3.84 0.29 19.66
CA SER A 24 4.71 -0.56 18.87
C SER A 24 4.23 -0.36 17.43
N VAL A 25 4.87 0.55 16.72
CA VAL A 25 4.75 0.58 15.27
C VAL A 25 5.28 -0.78 14.86
N VAL A 26 4.38 -1.70 14.52
CA VAL A 26 4.76 -2.95 13.87
C VAL A 26 5.30 -2.51 12.52
N SER A 27 6.62 -2.31 12.51
CA SER A 27 7.37 -1.98 11.32
C SER A 27 7.52 -3.28 10.57
N ILE A 28 7.05 -3.29 9.33
CA ILE A 28 7.44 -4.34 8.40
C ILE A 28 8.96 -4.29 8.27
N ASP A 29 9.61 -5.42 8.54
CA ASP A 29 11.06 -5.55 8.47
C ASP A 29 11.56 -5.41 7.03
N ASP A 30 11.00 -6.18 6.09
CA ASP A 30 11.32 -6.05 4.66
C ASP A 30 10.31 -5.14 3.94
N LYS A 31 10.56 -3.84 4.02
CA LYS A 31 9.77 -2.82 3.31
C LYS A 31 9.77 -3.00 1.79
N CYS A 32 10.84 -3.54 1.21
CA CYS A 32 10.92 -3.73 -0.24
C CYS A 32 9.99 -4.87 -0.68
N ALA A 33 10.04 -6.01 0.01
CA ALA A 33 9.16 -7.15 -0.24
C ALA A 33 7.68 -6.76 -0.08
N ALA A 34 7.34 -6.02 0.99
CA ALA A 34 5.97 -5.54 1.18
C ALA A 34 5.54 -4.53 0.11
N CYS A 35 6.42 -3.61 -0.29
CA CYS A 35 6.12 -2.68 -1.39
C CYS A 35 5.83 -3.43 -2.67
N ASN A 36 6.65 -4.43 -3.01
CA ASN A 36 6.49 -5.21 -4.22
C ASN A 36 5.16 -5.98 -4.22
N ALA A 37 4.70 -6.48 -3.07
CA ALA A 37 3.38 -7.09 -2.96
C ALA A 37 2.25 -6.09 -3.24
N VAL A 38 2.32 -4.87 -2.70
CA VAL A 38 1.35 -3.79 -3.01
C VAL A 38 1.41 -3.44 -4.51
N ALA A 39 2.62 -3.34 -5.07
CA ALA A 39 2.81 -3.07 -6.49
C ALA A 39 2.19 -4.15 -7.37
N VAL A 40 2.29 -5.44 -7.00
CA VAL A 40 1.66 -6.56 -7.70
C VAL A 40 0.13 -6.47 -7.69
N GLU A 41 -0.48 -6.04 -6.57
CA GLU A 41 -1.93 -5.88 -6.51
C GLU A 41 -2.40 -4.68 -7.36
N LEU A 42 -1.65 -3.57 -7.35
CA LEU A 42 -1.94 -2.41 -8.22
C LEU A 42 -1.74 -2.74 -9.71
N GLU A 43 -0.71 -3.50 -10.03
CA GLU A 43 -0.40 -4.04 -11.36
C GLU A 43 -1.55 -4.93 -11.89
N ARG A 44 -2.12 -5.77 -11.01
CA ARG A 44 -3.34 -6.55 -11.29
C ARG A 44 -4.53 -5.62 -11.55
N GLY A 45 -4.66 -4.51 -10.81
CA GLY A 45 -5.67 -3.49 -11.05
C GLY A 45 -5.57 -2.86 -12.44
N LEU A 46 -4.37 -2.42 -12.83
CA LEU A 46 -4.09 -1.84 -14.15
C LEU A 46 -4.34 -2.84 -15.29
N SER A 47 -3.96 -4.10 -15.10
CA SER A 47 -4.10 -5.15 -16.12
C SER A 47 -5.56 -5.59 -16.33
N ASN A 48 -6.40 -5.49 -15.30
CA ASN A 48 -7.83 -5.83 -15.35
C ASN A 48 -8.75 -4.63 -15.57
N GLU A 49 -8.17 -3.44 -15.83
CA GLU A 49 -8.91 -2.21 -16.08
C GLU A 49 -9.84 -2.38 -17.29
N LYS A 50 -11.13 -2.10 -17.11
CA LYS A 50 -12.11 -2.21 -18.20
C LYS A 50 -11.87 -1.08 -19.20
N PRO A 51 -11.78 -1.36 -20.52
CA PRO A 51 -11.64 -0.32 -21.52
C PRO A 51 -12.79 0.71 -21.45
N ARG A 52 -12.44 1.98 -21.30
CA ARG A 52 -13.37 3.11 -21.31
C ARG A 52 -12.84 4.21 -22.24
N ASN A 53 -13.77 4.90 -22.90
CA ASN A 53 -13.42 5.93 -23.88
C ASN A 53 -13.27 7.31 -23.22
N HIS A 54 -14.38 7.93 -22.83
CA HIS A 54 -14.36 9.26 -22.22
C HIS A 54 -15.42 9.40 -21.13
N LEU A 55 -15.15 10.25 -20.15
CA LEU A 55 -16.11 10.75 -19.18
C LEU A 55 -16.82 11.96 -19.78
N ASP A 56 -18.14 11.87 -19.93
CA ASP A 56 -18.98 12.98 -20.38
C ASP A 56 -19.54 13.74 -19.17
N MET A 57 -18.90 14.87 -18.83
CA MET A 57 -19.33 15.73 -17.72
C MET A 57 -20.32 16.81 -18.17
N ARG A 58 -20.92 16.68 -19.36
CA ARG A 58 -21.85 17.68 -19.90
C ARG A 58 -23.28 17.45 -19.41
N HIS A 59 -23.51 17.80 -18.15
CA HIS A 59 -24.83 17.63 -17.52
C HIS A 59 -25.81 18.77 -17.80
N ARG A 60 -25.33 19.96 -18.23
CA ARG A 60 -26.18 21.13 -18.50
C ARG A 60 -26.54 21.21 -19.98
N LEU A 61 -27.77 21.64 -20.28
CA LEU A 61 -28.19 22.04 -21.63
C LEU A 61 -28.16 23.56 -21.77
N ASP A 62 -27.74 24.05 -22.93
CA ASP A 62 -27.86 25.47 -23.30
C ASP A 62 -29.28 25.79 -23.84
N SER A 63 -29.53 27.06 -24.13
CA SER A 63 -30.81 27.52 -24.69
C SER A 63 -31.11 27.00 -26.10
N LYS A 64 -30.13 26.37 -26.76
CA LYS A 64 -30.24 25.74 -28.09
C LYS A 64 -30.37 24.20 -27.98
N GLY A 65 -30.44 23.65 -26.77
CA GLY A 65 -30.52 22.21 -26.52
C GLY A 65 -29.20 21.46 -26.71
N GLN A 66 -28.06 22.15 -26.77
CA GLN A 66 -26.74 21.54 -26.82
C GLN A 66 -26.22 21.28 -25.41
N ARG A 67 -25.48 20.18 -25.23
CA ARG A 67 -24.88 19.82 -23.95
C ARG A 67 -23.61 20.64 -23.70
N GLU A 68 -23.57 21.33 -22.57
CA GLU A 68 -22.45 22.13 -22.09
C GLU A 68 -21.67 21.41 -20.99
N GLY A 69 -20.33 21.51 -21.04
CA GLY A 69 -19.41 20.92 -20.06
C GLY A 69 -18.16 20.32 -20.72
N LYS A 70 -17.43 19.49 -19.98
CA LYS A 70 -16.15 18.91 -20.41
C LYS A 70 -16.30 17.43 -20.77
N ILE A 71 -15.67 17.00 -21.85
CA ILE A 71 -15.41 15.59 -22.13
C ILE A 71 -13.95 15.33 -21.76
N ILE A 72 -13.69 14.31 -20.94
CA ILE A 72 -12.35 13.97 -20.44
C ILE A 72 -12.03 12.55 -20.86
N ASP A 73 -10.86 12.31 -21.46
CA ASP A 73 -10.38 10.94 -21.68
C ASP A 73 -10.23 10.23 -20.33
N TYR A 74 -10.75 9.01 -20.22
CA TYR A 74 -10.68 8.26 -18.98
C TYR A 74 -9.24 8.03 -18.51
N LYS A 75 -8.28 7.86 -19.43
CA LYS A 75 -6.87 7.59 -19.11
C LYS A 75 -6.20 8.69 -18.29
N VAL A 76 -6.62 9.93 -18.50
CA VAL A 76 -6.08 11.12 -17.83
C VAL A 76 -7.00 11.63 -16.71
N SER A 77 -8.08 10.89 -16.41
CA SER A 77 -9.09 11.30 -15.45
C SER A 77 -8.67 10.98 -14.01
N GLU A 78 -9.11 11.80 -13.07
CA GLU A 78 -8.94 11.52 -11.64
C GLU A 78 -9.76 10.30 -11.21
N LEU A 79 -10.91 10.06 -11.87
CA LEU A 79 -11.73 8.88 -11.62
C LEU A 79 -10.96 7.58 -11.82
N ARG A 80 -10.12 7.49 -12.87
CA ARG A 80 -9.27 6.30 -13.09
C ARG A 80 -8.32 6.05 -11.92
N VAL A 81 -7.74 7.11 -11.33
CA VAL A 81 -6.86 6.98 -10.16
C VAL A 81 -7.66 6.46 -8.97
N VAL A 82 -8.82 7.06 -8.68
CA VAL A 82 -9.70 6.63 -7.59
C VAL A 82 -10.08 5.15 -7.77
N GLU A 83 -10.50 4.74 -8.96
CA GLU A 83 -10.90 3.35 -9.22
C GLU A 83 -9.75 2.34 -9.09
N LEU A 84 -8.49 2.77 -9.30
CA LEU A 84 -7.31 1.91 -9.14
C LEU A 84 -6.84 1.79 -7.69
N LEU A 85 -6.92 2.88 -6.92
CA LEU A 85 -6.42 2.94 -5.55
C LEU A 85 -7.49 2.56 -4.52
N ASP A 86 -8.78 2.72 -4.85
CA ASP A 86 -9.88 2.31 -3.99
C ASP A 86 -9.86 0.79 -3.74
N GLY A 87 -9.98 0.40 -2.47
CA GLY A 87 -9.92 -1.00 -2.07
C GLY A 87 -8.53 -1.65 -2.19
N LEU A 88 -7.48 -0.93 -2.60
CA LEU A 88 -6.14 -1.52 -2.83
C LEU A 88 -5.56 -2.07 -1.52
N CYS A 89 -5.60 -1.28 -0.45
CA CYS A 89 -5.03 -1.68 0.84
C CYS A 89 -5.89 -2.68 1.60
N GLU A 90 -7.20 -2.71 1.32
CA GLU A 90 -8.12 -3.74 1.80
C GLU A 90 -7.78 -5.10 1.19
N LYS A 91 -7.48 -5.15 -0.13
CA LYS A 91 -7.03 -6.38 -0.80
C LYS A 91 -5.70 -6.90 -0.28
N MET A 92 -4.87 -6.05 0.34
CA MET A 92 -3.65 -6.52 1.00
C MET A 92 -3.94 -7.39 2.22
N GLN A 93 -5.18 -7.38 2.74
CA GLN A 93 -5.58 -8.31 3.80
C GLN A 93 -5.65 -9.77 3.31
N ASP A 94 -5.65 -10.01 1.99
CA ASP A 94 -5.54 -11.35 1.41
C ASP A 94 -4.08 -11.83 1.34
N TYR A 95 -3.11 -11.10 1.89
CA TYR A 95 -1.70 -11.48 1.85
C TYR A 95 -1.19 -11.93 3.23
N THR A 96 -0.22 -12.83 3.21
CA THR A 96 0.51 -13.23 4.41
C THR A 96 1.98 -13.46 4.12
N LEU A 97 2.79 -13.49 5.19
CA LEU A 97 4.22 -13.71 5.09
C LEU A 97 4.52 -15.21 5.09
N LYS A 98 5.13 -15.71 4.03
CA LYS A 98 5.65 -17.07 3.97
C LYS A 98 6.97 -17.12 4.72
N LYS A 99 6.98 -17.80 5.86
CA LYS A 99 8.22 -18.10 6.58
C LYS A 99 8.99 -19.17 5.82
N SER A 100 10.07 -18.76 5.16
CA SER A 100 11.10 -19.65 4.62
C SER A 100 12.34 -19.56 5.50
N ASP A 101 13.17 -20.60 5.52
CA ASP A 101 14.49 -20.60 6.18
C ASP A 101 15.46 -19.56 5.58
N SER A 102 15.09 -18.96 4.44
CA SER A 102 15.84 -17.88 3.83
C SER A 102 15.62 -16.55 4.55
N VAL A 103 16.67 -15.72 4.59
CA VAL A 103 16.60 -14.32 5.09
C VAL A 103 15.60 -13.46 4.29
N LYS A 104 15.22 -13.86 3.07
CA LYS A 104 14.27 -13.11 2.23
C LYS A 104 12.82 -13.39 2.66
N GLN A 105 12.09 -12.32 2.94
CA GLN A 105 10.66 -12.32 3.23
C GLN A 105 9.86 -12.39 1.93
N GLU A 106 8.95 -13.35 1.81
CA GLU A 106 8.06 -13.49 0.65
C GLU A 106 6.60 -13.29 1.09
N TRP A 107 5.91 -12.33 0.47
CA TRP A 107 4.48 -12.09 0.69
C TRP A 107 3.67 -12.86 -0.36
N ILE A 108 2.78 -13.72 0.11
CA ILE A 108 1.94 -14.56 -0.75
C ILE A 108 0.47 -14.20 -0.55
N LYS A 109 -0.29 -14.23 -1.64
CA LYS A 109 -1.74 -14.07 -1.59
C LYS A 109 -2.38 -15.39 -1.18
N VAL A 110 -3.23 -15.36 -0.16
CA VAL A 110 -4.00 -16.49 0.36
C VAL A 110 -5.35 -16.51 -0.34
N GLU A 111 -5.62 -17.55 -1.12
CA GLU A 111 -6.92 -17.72 -1.79
C GLU A 111 -8.00 -18.26 -0.85
N ASP A 112 -7.60 -19.09 0.11
CA ASP A 112 -8.50 -19.74 1.06
C ASP A 112 -7.87 -19.81 2.46
N TRP A 113 -8.40 -19.01 3.39
CA TRP A 113 -7.96 -18.92 4.78
C TRP A 113 -8.33 -20.13 5.64
N ASP A 114 -9.19 -21.02 5.16
CA ASP A 114 -9.61 -22.23 5.89
C ASP A 114 -8.65 -23.41 5.65
N ASN A 115 -7.82 -23.34 4.60
CA ASN A 115 -6.79 -24.34 4.32
C ASN A 115 -5.49 -24.14 5.14
N LEU A 116 -5.40 -23.08 5.94
CA LEU A 116 -4.28 -22.83 6.84
C LEU A 116 -4.52 -23.51 8.19
N GLU A 117 -3.49 -24.16 8.76
CA GLU A 117 -3.60 -24.69 10.12
C GLU A 117 -3.90 -23.55 11.11
N TYR A 118 -4.73 -23.82 12.12
CA TYR A 118 -5.24 -22.82 13.05
C TYR A 118 -4.14 -21.99 13.74
N VAL A 119 -3.01 -22.61 14.09
CA VAL A 119 -1.86 -21.93 14.72
C VAL A 119 -1.23 -20.92 13.75
N TYR A 120 -1.05 -21.29 12.48
CA TYR A 120 -0.56 -20.38 11.45
C TYR A 120 -1.60 -19.32 11.05
N LYS A 121 -2.90 -19.61 11.18
CA LYS A 121 -3.98 -18.67 10.82
C LYS A 121 -3.93 -17.37 11.64
N GLN A 122 -3.69 -17.44 12.95
CA GLN A 122 -3.62 -16.25 13.80
C GLN A 122 -2.44 -15.35 13.42
N GLU A 123 -1.28 -15.94 13.23
CA GLU A 123 -0.07 -15.23 12.80
C GLU A 123 -0.22 -14.68 11.37
N ALA A 124 -0.81 -15.47 10.47
CA ALA A 124 -1.05 -15.05 9.10
C ALA A 124 -2.00 -13.85 9.01
N HIS A 125 -3.04 -13.81 9.86
CA HIS A 125 -3.93 -12.66 9.99
C HIS A 125 -3.25 -11.43 10.60
N ALA A 126 -2.26 -11.61 11.49
CA ALA A 126 -1.46 -10.50 11.99
C ALA A 126 -0.66 -9.86 10.85
N TYR A 127 0.07 -10.68 10.07
CA TYR A 127 0.81 -10.18 8.90
C TYR A 127 -0.08 -9.51 7.85
N SER A 128 -1.27 -10.06 7.60
CA SER A 128 -2.29 -9.47 6.72
C SER A 128 -2.68 -8.05 7.14
N LYS A 129 -2.89 -7.83 8.45
CA LYS A 129 -3.17 -6.49 9.00
C LYS A 129 -1.95 -5.57 8.87
N ASP A 130 -0.75 -6.09 9.10
CA ASP A 130 0.48 -5.32 9.03
C ASP A 130 0.74 -4.80 7.62
N ILE A 131 0.58 -5.64 6.58
CA ILE A 131 0.74 -5.23 5.19
C ILE A 131 -0.37 -4.30 4.70
N SER A 132 -1.60 -4.50 5.16
CA SER A 132 -2.70 -3.55 4.89
C SER A 132 -2.40 -2.17 5.49
N SER A 133 -1.93 -2.11 6.75
CA SER A 133 -1.51 -0.87 7.40
C SER A 133 -0.29 -0.22 6.73
N TYR A 134 0.69 -1.03 6.29
CA TYR A 134 1.81 -0.55 5.50
C TYR A 134 1.37 0.05 4.16
N CYS A 135 0.43 -0.59 3.45
CA CYS A 135 -0.13 -0.05 2.22
C CYS A 135 -0.75 1.33 2.45
N GLY A 136 -1.52 1.50 3.53
CA GLY A 136 -2.08 2.81 3.90
C GLY A 136 -0.99 3.88 4.02
N ARG A 137 0.05 3.62 4.82
CA ARG A 137 1.20 4.52 4.97
C ARG A 137 1.93 4.80 3.64
N LEU A 138 2.11 3.77 2.82
CA LEU A 138 2.73 3.89 1.51
C LEU A 138 1.94 4.83 0.60
N LEU A 139 0.62 4.70 0.56
CA LEU A 139 -0.25 5.55 -0.24
C LEU A 139 -0.33 6.98 0.34
N GLU A 140 -0.42 7.13 1.66
CA GLU A 140 -0.35 8.46 2.32
C GLU A 140 0.89 9.26 1.87
N GLU A 141 2.03 8.59 1.69
CA GLU A 141 3.28 9.23 1.26
C GLU A 141 3.38 9.45 -0.26
N THR A 142 2.73 8.62 -1.08
CA THR A 142 3.01 8.52 -2.53
C THR A 142 1.84 8.84 -3.45
N GLU A 143 0.60 8.87 -2.94
CA GLU A 143 -0.63 8.96 -3.74
C GLU A 143 -0.61 10.14 -4.72
N ASP A 144 -0.26 11.35 -4.28
CA ASP A 144 -0.28 12.53 -5.13
C ASP A 144 0.61 12.37 -6.37
N LYS A 145 1.85 11.90 -6.18
CA LYS A 145 2.81 11.70 -7.27
C LYS A 145 2.44 10.50 -8.13
N LEU A 146 1.98 9.42 -7.51
CA LEU A 146 1.51 8.24 -8.22
C LEU A 146 0.31 8.59 -9.13
N ALA A 147 -0.65 9.36 -8.62
CA ALA A 147 -1.81 9.86 -9.34
C ALA A 147 -1.41 10.70 -10.57
N GLU A 148 -0.42 11.59 -10.43
CA GLU A 148 0.12 12.33 -11.57
C GLU A 148 0.71 11.42 -12.64
N LEU A 149 1.50 10.42 -12.24
CA LEU A 149 2.15 9.49 -13.17
C LEU A 149 1.13 8.58 -13.87
N ILE A 150 0.10 8.11 -13.17
CA ILE A 150 -1.02 7.35 -13.75
C ILE A 150 -1.76 8.20 -14.79
N LYS A 151 -2.09 9.46 -14.46
CA LYS A 151 -2.77 10.38 -15.38
C LYS A 151 -1.94 10.72 -16.61
N ARG A 152 -0.60 10.74 -16.49
CA ARG A 152 0.32 10.94 -17.63
C ARG A 152 0.55 9.68 -18.47
N GLY A 153 0.05 8.52 -18.03
CA GLY A 153 0.33 7.23 -18.67
C GLY A 153 1.78 6.75 -18.50
N SER A 154 2.48 7.30 -17.50
CA SER A 154 3.86 6.95 -17.14
C SER A 154 3.95 5.70 -16.26
N VAL A 155 2.83 5.24 -15.69
CA VAL A 155 2.75 3.95 -14.99
C VAL A 155 2.03 2.97 -15.91
N LYS A 156 2.80 2.05 -16.49
CA LYS A 156 2.27 0.94 -17.30
C LYS A 156 2.35 -0.36 -16.53
N ALA A 157 1.55 -1.32 -17.00
CA ALA A 157 1.68 -2.68 -16.57
C ALA A 157 3.13 -3.18 -16.81
N GLY A 158 3.79 -3.68 -15.76
CA GLY A 158 5.18 -4.13 -15.72
C GLY A 158 6.15 -3.12 -15.09
N GLU A 159 5.73 -1.88 -14.88
CA GLU A 159 6.59 -0.79 -14.37
C GLU A 159 6.20 -0.33 -12.96
N VAL A 160 5.09 -0.83 -12.40
CA VAL A 160 4.54 -0.36 -11.11
C VAL A 160 5.54 -0.50 -9.97
N SER A 161 6.21 -1.65 -9.83
CA SER A 161 7.21 -1.86 -8.78
C SER A 161 8.36 -0.87 -8.88
N LYS A 162 8.87 -0.62 -10.08
CA LYS A 162 9.95 0.36 -10.29
C LYS A 162 9.51 1.76 -9.85
N VAL A 163 8.35 2.21 -10.33
CA VAL A 163 7.84 3.55 -10.02
C VAL A 163 7.51 3.68 -8.53
N LEU A 164 6.67 2.78 -8.00
CA LEU A 164 6.17 2.88 -6.63
C LEU A 164 7.28 2.58 -5.60
N CYS A 165 8.04 1.52 -5.79
CA CYS A 165 8.95 0.98 -4.78
C CYS A 165 10.37 1.52 -4.86
N GLN A 166 10.86 1.87 -6.05
CA GLN A 166 12.21 2.42 -6.22
C GLN A 166 12.20 3.95 -6.31
N GLU A 167 11.31 4.52 -7.12
CA GLU A 167 11.32 5.96 -7.43
C GLU A 167 10.56 6.81 -6.40
N LEU A 168 9.33 6.41 -6.05
CA LEU A 168 8.45 7.19 -5.17
C LEU A 168 8.76 6.94 -3.68
N SER A 169 8.59 5.71 -3.21
CA SER A 169 8.79 5.36 -1.78
C SER A 169 10.24 5.11 -1.40
N LYS A 170 11.09 4.73 -2.36
CA LYS A 170 12.50 4.34 -2.14
C LYS A 170 12.65 3.20 -1.13
N HIS A 171 11.64 2.35 -1.01
CA HIS A 171 11.68 1.16 -0.17
C HIS A 171 12.56 0.06 -0.77
N CYS A 172 12.80 0.09 -2.08
CA CYS A 172 13.72 -0.79 -2.79
C CYS A 172 14.92 -0.02 -3.35
N ASN A 173 16.13 -0.57 -3.21
CA ASN A 173 17.33 -0.01 -3.82
C ASN A 173 17.45 -0.45 -5.28
N SER A 174 17.86 0.46 -6.16
CA SER A 174 18.08 0.21 -7.60
C SER A 174 19.25 -0.74 -7.93
N ARG A 175 19.92 -1.31 -6.91
CA ARG A 175 21.17 -2.09 -7.05
C ARG A 175 21.19 -3.43 -6.31
N SER A 176 20.09 -3.91 -5.75
CA SER A 176 20.12 -5.10 -4.88
C SER A 176 19.11 -6.18 -5.26
N ASP A 177 19.21 -6.71 -6.49
CA ASP A 177 18.69 -8.06 -6.79
C ASP A 177 19.54 -8.84 -7.82
N SER A 178 20.78 -8.38 -8.08
CA SER A 178 21.75 -9.08 -8.93
C SER A 178 23.08 -9.30 -8.21
N ILE A 179 23.06 -9.87 -7.01
CA ILE A 179 24.25 -10.52 -6.44
C ILE A 179 23.84 -11.89 -5.87
N ASN A 180 24.44 -12.92 -6.47
CA ASN A 180 24.45 -14.35 -6.15
C ASN A 180 23.33 -15.23 -6.72
N LEU A 181 23.22 -15.26 -8.05
CA LEU A 181 22.91 -16.50 -8.77
C LEU A 181 24.20 -16.97 -9.46
N GLY A 182 25.03 -17.73 -8.75
CA GLY A 182 26.30 -18.21 -9.30
C GLY A 182 27.16 -18.90 -8.26
N ASP A 183 26.73 -20.06 -7.77
CA ASP A 183 27.57 -21.26 -7.63
C ASP A 183 26.67 -22.43 -7.14
N TYR A 184 26.07 -23.17 -8.07
CA TYR A 184 25.68 -24.56 -7.80
C TYR A 184 26.61 -25.43 -8.62
N ARG A 185 27.72 -25.82 -8.00
CA ARG A 185 28.51 -26.95 -8.44
C ARG A 185 27.69 -28.21 -8.16
N HIS A 186 27.38 -28.94 -9.22
CA HIS A 186 26.95 -30.33 -9.14
C HIS A 186 27.99 -31.13 -8.35
N GLU A 187 27.58 -31.80 -7.29
CA GLU A 187 28.22 -33.04 -6.86
C GLU A 187 27.13 -34.06 -6.59
N GLU A 188 27.15 -35.10 -7.43
CA GLU A 188 26.35 -36.31 -7.35
C GLU A 188 26.77 -37.14 -6.14
N LEU A 189 25.80 -37.69 -5.42
CA LEU A 189 25.84 -39.01 -4.76
C LEU A 189 24.43 -39.41 -4.31
#